data_AF-A0A821FHZ3-F1
#
_entry.id   AF-A0A821FHZ3-F1
#
_cell.length_a   1.000
_cell.length_b   1.000
_cell.length_c   1.000
_cell.angle_alpha   90.00
_cell.angle_beta   90.00
_cell.angle_gamma   90.00
#
_symmetry.space_group_name_H-M   'P 1'
#
loop_
_entity.id
_entity.type
_entity.pdbx_description
1 polymer ?
#
loop_
_entity_poly.entity_id
_entity_poly.type
_entity_poly.pdbx_seq_one_letter_code
_entity_poly.pdbx_strand_id
1 'polypeptide(L)'
;LKNLTKILIESFSFPLEQIINLIRFIPNLHTLKFNLLFFKKIKTNVIEQSQIFQYVSKTNKIKYLDLDDQCSLERIQLIMKLFPKLEYMKIGVKKKETNEIVRFILSNNNIQTGPLTFLCMPRLPRRCLKEINILIKSENLVNDYCIKYVDRDLYLWL
;
A
#
# COMPACT_ATOMS: atom_id res chain seq x y z
N LEU A 1 -20.16 0.81 15.74
CA LEU A 1 -19.25 0.83 14.56
C LEU A 1 -18.96 2.23 14.01
N LYS A 2 -19.88 3.22 14.05
CA LYS A 2 -19.68 4.55 13.43
C LYS A 2 -18.46 5.35 13.92
N ASN A 3 -17.95 5.10 15.14
CA ASN A 3 -16.78 5.79 15.69
C ASN A 3 -15.48 4.99 15.55
N LEU A 4 -15.52 3.84 14.88
CA LEU A 4 -14.36 2.97 14.78
C LEU A 4 -13.40 3.52 13.72
N THR A 5 -12.18 3.86 14.14
CA THR A 5 -11.15 4.50 13.30
C THR A 5 -10.00 3.58 12.95
N LYS A 6 -9.88 2.43 13.63
CA LYS A 6 -8.79 1.46 13.44
C LYS A 6 -9.33 0.04 13.42
N ILE A 7 -8.89 -0.76 12.46
CA ILE A 7 -9.18 -2.19 12.37
C ILE A 7 -7.87 -2.95 12.25
N LEU A 8 -7.78 -4.04 13.02
CA LEU A 8 -6.79 -5.08 12.87
C LEU A 8 -7.52 -6.39 12.53
N ILE A 9 -7.15 -7.02 11.42
CA ILE A 9 -7.66 -8.34 11.01
C ILE A 9 -6.51 -9.33 11.04
N GLU A 10 -6.50 -10.21 12.04
CA GLU A 10 -5.46 -11.23 12.24
C GLU A 10 -5.79 -12.56 11.53
N SER A 11 -6.79 -12.57 10.64
CA SER A 11 -7.22 -13.78 9.94
C SER A 11 -6.44 -14.02 8.65
N PHE A 12 -5.89 -15.24 8.51
CA PHE A 12 -5.11 -15.68 7.36
C PHE A 12 -5.93 -16.01 6.10
N SER A 13 -7.26 -15.94 6.16
CA SER A 13 -8.14 -16.39 5.06
C SER A 13 -9.31 -15.45 4.80
N PHE A 14 -9.12 -14.15 5.04
CA PHE A 14 -10.18 -13.18 4.86
C PHE A 14 -10.18 -12.62 3.42
N PRO A 15 -11.25 -12.81 2.62
CA PRO A 15 -11.29 -12.34 1.24
C PRO A 15 -11.32 -10.81 1.12
N LEU A 16 -10.75 -10.26 0.05
CA LEU A 16 -10.78 -8.81 -0.23
C LEU A 16 -12.18 -8.25 -0.37
N GLU A 17 -13.08 -8.99 -1.00
CA GLU A 17 -14.48 -8.62 -1.13
C GLU A 17 -15.12 -8.41 0.25
N GLN A 18 -14.73 -9.20 1.25
CA GLN A 18 -15.23 -9.05 2.61
C GLN A 18 -14.63 -7.83 3.31
N ILE A 19 -13.35 -7.48 3.08
CA ILE A 19 -12.79 -6.22 3.61
C ILE A 19 -13.46 -5.02 2.94
N ILE A 20 -13.66 -5.04 1.62
CA ILE A 20 -14.33 -3.94 0.93
C ILE A 20 -15.74 -3.75 1.48
N ASN A 21 -16.47 -4.86 1.68
CA ASN A 21 -17.77 -4.81 2.37
C ASN A 21 -17.66 -4.25 3.79
N LEU A 22 -16.67 -4.66 4.57
CA LEU A 22 -16.46 -4.18 5.94
C LEU A 22 -16.20 -2.67 5.96
N ILE A 23 -15.31 -2.18 5.08
CA ILE A 23 -14.96 -0.75 4.98
C ILE A 23 -16.20 0.07 4.62
N ARG A 24 -17.09 -0.43 3.75
CA ARG A 24 -18.34 0.23 3.40
C ARG A 24 -19.19 0.57 4.61
N PHE A 25 -19.18 -0.28 5.65
CA PHE A 25 -19.97 -0.08 6.87
C PHE A 25 -19.25 0.75 7.94
N ILE A 26 -17.99 1.14 7.72
CA ILE A 26 -17.14 1.83 8.70
C ILE A 26 -16.56 3.10 8.06
N PRO A 27 -17.40 4.15 7.84
CA PRO A 27 -17.04 5.32 7.04
C PRO A 27 -15.96 6.22 7.67
N ASN A 28 -15.64 6.00 8.95
CA ASN A 28 -14.62 6.75 9.69
C ASN A 28 -13.33 5.94 9.91
N LEU A 29 -13.16 4.82 9.20
CA LEU A 29 -11.95 4.02 9.26
C LEU A 29 -10.77 4.79 8.65
N HIS A 30 -9.70 4.94 9.43
CA HIS A 30 -8.47 5.64 9.05
C HIS A 30 -7.26 4.73 9.02
N THR A 31 -7.22 3.72 9.90
CA THR A 31 -6.12 2.75 9.97
C THR A 31 -6.65 1.35 9.71
N LEU A 32 -6.04 0.68 8.75
CA LEU A 32 -6.33 -0.71 8.44
C LEU A 32 -5.03 -1.52 8.52
N LYS A 33 -5.04 -2.53 9.37
CA LYS A 33 -3.95 -3.49 9.53
C LYS A 33 -4.47 -4.89 9.27
N PHE A 34 -3.78 -5.69 8.48
CA PHE A 34 -4.15 -7.09 8.34
C PHE A 34 -2.98 -7.99 7.94
N ASN A 35 -3.09 -9.26 8.36
CA ASN A 35 -2.09 -10.28 8.12
C ASN A 35 -2.47 -11.23 6.94
N LEU A 36 -1.41 -11.78 6.34
CA LEU A 36 -1.21 -12.58 5.12
C LEU A 36 -2.36 -13.37 4.44
N LEU A 37 -2.22 -13.42 3.10
CA LEU A 37 -2.91 -14.20 2.04
C LEU A 37 -4.05 -13.51 1.29
N PHE A 38 -4.25 -12.23 1.57
CA PHE A 38 -5.35 -11.41 1.10
C PHE A 38 -5.65 -11.47 -0.41
N PHE A 39 -4.60 -11.62 -1.22
CA PHE A 39 -4.69 -11.55 -2.68
C PHE A 39 -4.29 -12.86 -3.39
N LYS A 40 -4.21 -14.00 -2.70
CA LYS A 40 -3.66 -15.23 -3.30
C LYS A 40 -4.46 -15.79 -4.48
N LYS A 41 -5.69 -15.35 -4.73
CA LYS A 41 -6.56 -15.86 -5.81
C LYS A 41 -7.44 -14.81 -6.50
N ILE A 42 -7.13 -13.52 -6.35
CA ILE A 42 -8.02 -12.45 -6.84
C ILE A 42 -7.69 -12.14 -8.29
N LYS A 43 -8.70 -12.24 -9.16
CA LYS A 43 -8.65 -11.64 -10.50
C LYS A 43 -8.88 -10.12 -10.33
N THR A 44 -7.80 -9.36 -10.22
CA THR A 44 -7.81 -7.90 -9.99
C THR A 44 -8.77 -7.16 -10.93
N ASN A 45 -8.80 -7.54 -12.21
CA ASN A 45 -9.70 -6.93 -13.19
C ASN A 45 -11.19 -7.10 -12.86
N VAL A 46 -11.58 -8.23 -12.25
CA VAL A 46 -12.98 -8.50 -11.88
C VAL A 46 -13.38 -7.65 -10.68
N ILE A 47 -12.49 -7.52 -9.67
CA ILE A 47 -12.85 -6.78 -8.46
C ILE A 47 -12.92 -5.27 -8.69
N GLU A 48 -12.04 -4.72 -9.54
CA GLU A 48 -12.04 -3.30 -9.89
C GLU A 48 -13.33 -2.86 -10.61
N GLN A 49 -13.96 -3.77 -11.35
CA GLN A 49 -15.23 -3.52 -12.04
C GLN A 49 -16.45 -3.58 -11.12
N SER A 50 -16.29 -4.09 -9.89
CA SER A 50 -17.41 -4.19 -8.96
C SER A 50 -17.88 -2.81 -8.47
N GLN A 51 -19.20 -2.62 -8.42
CA GLN A 51 -19.80 -1.37 -7.91
C GLN A 51 -19.35 -1.06 -6.48
N ILE A 52 -19.16 -2.11 -5.67
CA ILE A 52 -18.74 -1.94 -4.28
C ILE A 52 -17.29 -1.44 -4.18
N PHE A 53 -16.39 -1.93 -5.03
CA PHE A 53 -15.03 -1.43 -5.11
C PHE A 53 -15.03 0.04 -5.50
N GLN A 54 -15.77 0.42 -6.56
CA GLN A 54 -15.85 1.80 -7.04
C GLN A 54 -16.46 2.75 -5.99
N TYR A 55 -17.44 2.28 -5.23
CA TYR A 55 -18.00 3.06 -4.12
C TYR A 55 -16.98 3.25 -3.01
N VAL A 56 -16.36 2.16 -2.55
CA VAL A 56 -15.41 2.21 -1.43
C VAL A 56 -14.18 3.03 -1.80
N SER A 57 -13.62 2.86 -3.00
CA SER A 57 -12.44 3.63 -3.44
C SER A 57 -12.66 5.14 -3.40
N LYS A 58 -13.87 5.60 -3.73
CA LYS A 58 -14.22 7.03 -3.69
C LYS A 58 -14.52 7.55 -2.29
N THR A 59 -15.08 6.71 -1.42
CA THR A 59 -15.70 7.16 -0.16
C THR A 59 -14.85 6.90 1.09
N ASN A 60 -13.95 5.93 1.05
CA ASN A 60 -13.15 5.59 2.24
C ASN A 60 -12.20 6.73 2.64
N LYS A 61 -11.77 6.68 3.91
CA LYS A 61 -10.89 7.67 4.55
C LYS A 61 -9.61 7.04 5.10
N ILE A 62 -9.23 5.87 4.59
CA ILE A 62 -8.06 5.14 5.06
C ILE A 62 -6.81 5.92 4.67
N LYS A 63 -6.01 6.24 5.67
CA LYS A 63 -4.75 6.98 5.56
C LYS A 63 -3.54 6.11 5.91
N TYR A 64 -3.76 5.06 6.71
CA TYR A 64 -2.71 4.18 7.21
C TYR A 64 -3.03 2.73 6.87
N LEU A 65 -2.13 2.10 6.12
CA LEU A 65 -2.22 0.70 5.75
C LEU A 65 -0.98 -0.06 6.22
N ASP A 66 -1.19 -1.19 6.88
CA ASP A 66 -0.12 -2.08 7.36
C ASP A 66 -0.42 -3.51 6.92
N LEU A 67 0.36 -3.99 5.95
CA LEU A 67 0.25 -5.32 5.37
C LEU A 67 1.51 -6.12 5.69
N ASP A 68 1.35 -7.19 6.45
CA ASP A 68 2.43 -8.14 6.74
C ASP A 68 2.57 -9.20 5.62
N ASP A 69 2.31 -8.86 4.35
CA ASP A 69 2.45 -9.75 3.19
C ASP A 69 3.42 -9.18 2.15
N GLN A 70 4.06 -10.07 1.37
CA GLN A 70 4.79 -9.71 0.17
C GLN A 70 3.81 -9.42 -0.98
N CYS A 71 3.71 -8.16 -1.35
CA CYS A 71 2.89 -7.71 -2.47
C CYS A 71 3.68 -7.71 -3.78
N SER A 72 3.02 -8.14 -4.86
CA SER A 72 3.46 -7.88 -6.23
C SER A 72 3.08 -6.45 -6.65
N LEU A 73 3.66 -5.97 -7.75
CA LEU A 73 3.32 -4.66 -8.31
C LEU A 73 1.81 -4.52 -8.57
N GLU A 74 1.18 -5.53 -9.17
CA GLU A 74 -0.27 -5.55 -9.49
C GLU A 74 -1.13 -5.36 -8.23
N ARG A 75 -0.72 -5.94 -7.11
CA ARG A 75 -1.45 -5.80 -5.83
C ARG A 75 -1.30 -4.39 -5.28
N ILE A 76 -0.11 -3.80 -5.39
CA ILE A 76 0.14 -2.44 -4.94
C ILE A 76 -0.66 -1.44 -5.78
N GLN A 77 -0.74 -1.66 -7.09
CA GLN A 77 -1.61 -0.89 -7.99
C GLN A 77 -3.08 -0.95 -7.54
N LEU A 78 -3.58 -2.14 -7.24
CA LEU A 78 -4.94 -2.34 -6.74
C LEU A 78 -5.17 -1.65 -5.39
N ILE A 79 -4.20 -1.76 -4.47
CA ILE A 79 -4.23 -1.11 -3.14
C ILE A 79 -4.31 0.41 -3.29
N MET A 80 -3.47 1.01 -4.14
CA MET A 80 -3.46 2.47 -4.34
C MET A 80 -4.75 2.97 -5.01
N LYS A 81 -5.37 2.17 -5.90
CA LYS A 81 -6.70 2.47 -6.45
C LYS A 81 -7.79 2.38 -5.39
N LEU A 82 -7.70 1.41 -4.47
CA LEU A 82 -8.70 1.22 -3.42
C LEU A 82 -8.57 2.26 -2.31
N PHE A 83 -7.36 2.73 -2.00
CA PHE A 83 -7.09 3.69 -0.94
C PHE A 83 -6.41 4.95 -1.49
N PRO A 84 -7.13 5.80 -2.25
CA PRO A 84 -6.52 6.96 -2.91
C PRO A 84 -6.10 8.08 -1.95
N LYS A 85 -6.43 7.98 -0.66
CA LYS A 85 -6.05 8.96 0.39
C LYS A 85 -4.96 8.43 1.33
N LEU A 86 -4.26 7.39 0.91
CA LEU A 86 -3.24 6.73 1.72
C LEU A 86 -2.04 7.67 1.93
N GLU A 87 -1.70 7.92 3.18
CA GLU A 87 -0.56 8.75 3.60
C GLU A 87 0.62 7.88 4.04
N TYR A 88 0.32 6.74 4.66
CA TYR A 88 1.29 5.77 5.16
C TYR A 88 0.99 4.36 4.67
N MET A 89 2.01 3.70 4.13
CA MET A 89 1.93 2.32 3.67
C MET A 89 3.10 1.50 4.19
N LYS A 90 2.82 0.45 4.97
CA LYS A 90 3.78 -0.59 5.33
C LYS A 90 3.44 -1.87 4.57
N ILE A 91 4.33 -2.31 3.67
CA ILE A 91 4.10 -3.47 2.81
C ILE A 91 5.38 -4.26 2.58
N GLY A 92 5.30 -5.59 2.72
CA GLY A 92 6.36 -6.47 2.24
C GLY A 92 6.47 -6.41 0.71
N VAL A 93 7.70 -6.43 0.20
CA VAL A 93 7.94 -6.48 -1.25
C VAL A 93 8.94 -7.57 -1.59
N LYS A 94 8.74 -8.23 -2.74
CA LYS A 94 9.75 -9.17 -3.25
C LYS A 94 10.94 -8.38 -3.78
N LYS A 95 12.15 -8.85 -3.48
CA LYS A 95 13.40 -8.20 -3.92
C LYS A 95 13.42 -7.92 -5.43
N LYS A 96 12.95 -8.88 -6.24
CA LYS A 96 12.93 -8.78 -7.70
C LYS A 96 12.00 -7.69 -8.25
N GLU A 97 10.95 -7.32 -7.50
CA GLU A 97 9.95 -6.33 -7.90
C GLU A 97 10.17 -4.98 -7.19
N THR A 98 11.15 -4.89 -6.28
CA THR A 98 11.34 -3.71 -5.41
C THR A 98 11.54 -2.42 -6.23
N ASN A 99 12.38 -2.46 -7.27
CA ASN A 99 12.63 -1.28 -8.10
C ASN A 99 11.39 -0.85 -8.90
N GLU A 100 10.66 -1.81 -9.47
CA GLU A 100 9.44 -1.50 -10.24
C GLU A 100 8.34 -0.94 -9.35
N ILE A 101 8.21 -1.47 -8.13
CA ILE A 101 7.27 -0.99 -7.12
C ILE A 101 7.61 0.43 -6.68
N VAL A 102 8.87 0.70 -6.35
CA VAL A 102 9.32 2.05 -5.99
C VAL A 102 9.08 3.00 -7.15
N ARG A 103 9.47 2.63 -8.36
CA ARG A 103 9.24 3.44 -9.56
C ARG A 103 7.75 3.76 -9.73
N PHE A 104 6.89 2.76 -9.66
CA PHE A 104 5.45 2.96 -9.74
C PHE A 104 4.92 3.92 -8.68
N ILE A 105 5.29 3.73 -7.40
CA ILE A 105 4.82 4.59 -6.32
C ILE A 105 5.26 6.05 -6.52
N LEU A 106 6.53 6.26 -6.88
CA LEU A 106 7.09 7.62 -6.98
C LEU A 106 6.67 8.34 -8.25
N SER A 107 6.64 7.67 -9.40
CA SER A 107 6.19 8.29 -10.66
C SER A 107 4.72 8.69 -10.62
N ASN A 108 3.89 7.96 -9.87
CA ASN A 108 2.44 8.14 -9.88
C ASN A 108 1.94 9.14 -8.81
N ASN A 109 2.74 9.39 -7.77
CA ASN A 109 2.52 10.47 -6.80
C ASN A 109 2.44 11.86 -7.44
N ASN A 110 3.00 12.05 -8.64
CA ASN A 110 2.96 13.34 -9.34
C ASN A 110 1.69 13.60 -10.14
N ILE A 111 0.86 12.58 -10.44
CA ILE A 111 -0.18 12.72 -11.47
C ILE A 111 -1.58 12.30 -11.00
N GLN A 112 -1.76 11.34 -10.07
CA GLN A 112 -3.12 10.88 -9.73
C GLN A 112 -3.28 10.07 -8.43
N THR A 113 -2.21 9.59 -7.78
CA THR A 113 -2.34 8.57 -6.72
C THR A 113 -2.00 9.08 -5.31
N GLY A 114 -2.79 10.03 -4.81
CA GLY A 114 -2.90 10.29 -3.38
C GLY A 114 -1.68 10.89 -2.67
N PRO A 115 -1.81 11.21 -1.37
CA PRO A 115 -0.80 11.93 -0.59
C PRO A 115 0.21 11.00 0.09
N LEU A 116 0.66 9.93 -0.57
CA LEU A 116 1.55 8.96 0.08
C LEU A 116 2.87 9.65 0.43
N THR A 117 3.11 9.82 1.73
CA THR A 117 4.26 10.53 2.31
C THR A 117 5.23 9.57 3.01
N PHE A 118 4.75 8.38 3.41
CA PHE A 118 5.55 7.39 4.11
C PHE A 118 5.36 6.00 3.50
N LEU A 119 6.47 5.41 3.03
CA LEU A 119 6.55 4.01 2.60
C LEU A 119 7.52 3.25 3.51
N CYS A 120 7.02 2.17 4.13
CA CYS A 120 7.80 1.23 4.91
C CYS A 120 7.84 -0.12 4.20
N MET A 121 9.04 -0.60 3.88
CA MET A 121 9.28 -1.92 3.29
C MET A 121 10.01 -2.80 4.30
N PRO A 122 9.28 -3.62 5.07
CA PRO A 122 9.86 -4.40 6.13
C PRO A 122 10.73 -5.54 5.60
N ARG A 123 11.75 -5.90 6.38
CA ARG A 123 12.63 -7.06 6.13
C ARG A 123 13.35 -7.02 4.77
N LEU A 124 13.49 -5.86 4.14
CA LEU A 124 14.34 -5.71 2.95
C LEU A 124 15.82 -5.79 3.35
N PRO A 125 16.68 -6.42 2.53
CA PRO A 125 18.13 -6.40 2.75
C PRO A 125 18.68 -4.98 2.74
N ARG A 126 19.65 -4.68 3.63
CA ARG A 126 20.30 -3.34 3.71
C ARG A 126 20.83 -2.82 2.36
N ARG A 127 21.32 -3.71 1.48
CA ARG A 127 21.78 -3.35 0.13
C ARG A 127 20.71 -2.63 -0.70
N CYS A 128 19.43 -2.94 -0.48
CA CYS A 128 18.31 -2.32 -1.20
C CYS A 128 18.21 -0.82 -0.90
N LEU A 129 18.70 -0.33 0.24
CA LEU A 129 18.76 1.11 0.51
C LEU A 129 19.62 1.83 -0.53
N LYS A 130 20.81 1.30 -0.83
CA LYS A 130 21.70 1.89 -1.84
C LYS A 130 21.10 1.75 -3.25
N GLU A 131 20.54 0.59 -3.57
CA GLU A 131 19.91 0.32 -4.88
C GLU A 131 18.74 1.28 -5.15
N ILE A 132 17.83 1.45 -4.18
CA ILE A 132 16.69 2.37 -4.29
C ILE A 132 17.16 3.82 -4.36
N ASN A 133 18.14 4.21 -3.55
CA ASN A 133 18.67 5.57 -3.56
C ASN A 133 19.32 5.93 -4.91
N ILE A 134 20.01 4.98 -5.53
CA ILE A 134 20.56 5.14 -6.89
C ILE A 134 19.42 5.28 -7.90
N LEU A 135 18.43 4.39 -7.85
CA LEU A 135 17.26 4.41 -8.74
C LEU A 135 16.55 5.77 -8.73
N ILE A 136 16.22 6.28 -7.54
CA ILE A 136 15.50 7.55 -7.38
C ILE A 136 16.27 8.70 -8.03
N LYS A 137 17.59 8.76 -7.78
CA LYS A 137 18.45 9.82 -8.33
C LYS A 137 18.71 9.69 -9.82
N SER A 138 18.95 8.47 -10.31
CA SER A 138 19.26 8.25 -11.72
C SER A 138 18.07 8.51 -12.64
N GLU A 139 16.85 8.28 -12.13
CA GLU A 139 15.61 8.45 -12.89
C GLU A 139 14.85 9.75 -12.52
N ASN A 140 15.40 10.57 -11.61
CA ASN A 140 14.77 11.80 -11.11
C ASN A 140 13.31 11.58 -10.66
N LEU A 141 13.05 10.52 -9.89
CA LEU A 141 11.68 10.11 -9.54
C LEU A 141 10.97 11.08 -8.59
N VAL A 142 11.72 11.68 -7.66
CA VAL A 142 11.22 12.66 -6.68
C VAL A 142 12.37 13.58 -6.25
N ASN A 143 12.07 14.86 -6.04
CA ASN A 143 13.08 15.87 -5.70
C ASN A 143 13.48 15.82 -4.23
N ASP A 144 12.48 15.79 -3.34
CA ASP A 144 12.68 15.81 -1.90
C ASP A 144 12.29 14.45 -1.33
N TYR A 145 13.26 13.72 -0.79
CA TYR A 145 12.99 12.47 -0.10
C TYR A 145 14.06 12.18 0.95
N CYS A 146 13.69 11.36 1.93
CA CYS A 146 14.63 10.75 2.87
C CYS A 146 14.47 9.24 2.78
N ILE A 147 15.58 8.50 2.82
CA ILE A 147 15.56 7.03 2.89
C ILE A 147 16.47 6.57 4.03
N LYS A 148 15.95 5.73 4.93
CA LYS A 148 16.71 5.19 6.07
C LYS A 148 16.37 3.74 6.33
N TYR A 149 17.30 3.07 6.99
CA TYR A 149 17.12 1.72 7.50
C TYR A 149 17.01 1.78 9.01
N VAL A 150 15.86 1.37 9.57
CA VAL A 150 15.58 1.41 11.01
C VAL A 150 14.98 0.07 11.41
N ASP A 151 15.56 -0.59 12.42
CA ASP A 151 15.04 -1.85 12.99
C ASP A 151 14.67 -2.94 11.97
N ARG A 152 15.51 -3.12 10.94
CA ARG A 152 15.36 -4.09 9.83
C ARG A 152 14.35 -3.71 8.75
N ASP A 153 13.74 -2.54 8.86
CA ASP A 153 12.78 -2.01 7.90
C ASP A 153 13.42 -0.85 7.13
N LEU A 154 13.11 -0.77 5.83
CA LEU A 154 13.52 0.34 4.98
C LEU A 154 12.37 1.33 4.90
N TYR A 155 12.65 2.58 5.24
CA TYR A 155 11.70 3.68 5.23
C TYR A 155 12.07 4.67 4.14
N LEU A 156 11.06 5.11 3.39
CA LEU A 156 11.14 6.16 2.39
C LEU A 156 10.09 7.22 2.73
N TRP A 157 10.57 8.44 2.94
CA TRP A 157 9.78 9.65 3.20
C TRP A 157 9.80 10.51 1.94
N LEU A 158 8.64 10.98 1.50
CA LEU A 158 8.40 11.74 0.27
C LEU A 158 7.90 13.15 0.56
#